data_AF-A0A7S3MCM4-F1
#
_entry.id   AF-A0A7S3MCM4-F1
#
_cell.length_a   1.000
_cell.length_b   1.000
_cell.length_c   1.000
_cell.angle_alpha   90.00
_cell.angle_beta   90.00
_cell.angle_gamma   90.00
#
_symmetry.space_group_name_H-M   'P 1'
#
loop_
_entity.id
_entity.type
_entity.pdbx_description
1 polymer ?
#
loop_
_entity_poly.entity_id
_entity_poly.type
_entity_poly.pdbx_seq_one_letter_code
_entity_poly.pdbx_strand_id
1 'polypeptide(L)'
;EEEEEEESAGVDSTGATPASYASSAPAHSGGGGNNLLDLMDDEPAPVAAPAARAASAQAPKLLPLVSAEAGHGISISGALVKNNGQMSLEMHITNSTATPVQSLAIQLNKNAFGLAPSNPQINFSNSISNGSSATASLGLVATPQMHNPADVSGGIQAAIKNLASNNVFYFNIPVSLEVVFAAGAPVGGGGLAAA
;
A
#
# COMPACT_ATOMS: atom_id res chain seq x y z
N GLU A 1 21.08 -6.72 -58.47
CA GLU A 1 22.38 -6.88 -59.15
C GLU A 1 23.36 -6.14 -58.24
N GLU A 2 24.14 -6.78 -57.39
CA GLU A 2 24.78 -8.12 -57.35
C GLU A 2 24.85 -8.55 -55.86
N GLU A 3 24.31 -9.71 -55.46
CA GLU A 3 24.98 -11.03 -55.26
C GLU A 3 25.84 -11.06 -53.97
N GLU A 4 25.38 -11.73 -52.89
CA GLU A 4 25.70 -13.13 -52.43
C GLU A 4 27.11 -13.21 -51.78
N GLU A 5 27.34 -13.78 -50.59
CA GLU A 5 27.25 -15.18 -50.11
C GLU A 5 27.36 -15.17 -48.55
N GLU A 6 26.56 -15.92 -47.76
CA GLU A 6 26.78 -17.31 -47.21
C GLU A 6 28.00 -17.41 -46.26
N GLU A 7 28.14 -18.20 -45.19
CA GLU A 7 27.41 -19.15 -44.34
C GLU A 7 28.41 -19.45 -43.18
N SER A 8 27.97 -19.78 -41.97
CA SER A 8 28.53 -20.96 -41.27
C SER A 8 27.71 -21.32 -40.03
N ALA A 9 27.13 -22.51 -40.11
CA ALA A 9 26.52 -23.24 -39.01
C ALA A 9 27.59 -23.81 -38.06
N GLY A 10 27.22 -23.92 -36.79
CA GLY A 10 27.97 -24.63 -35.76
C GLY A 10 27.00 -25.27 -34.76
N VAL A 11 26.56 -26.47 -35.11
CA VAL A 11 25.81 -27.43 -34.29
C VAL A 11 26.76 -28.12 -33.30
N ASP A 12 26.34 -28.31 -32.04
CA ASP A 12 26.09 -29.65 -31.46
C ASP A 12 26.09 -29.66 -29.91
N SER A 13 25.30 -30.61 -29.40
CA SER A 13 25.49 -31.42 -28.19
C SER A 13 24.88 -31.01 -26.85
N THR A 14 23.64 -31.51 -26.68
CA THR A 14 23.26 -32.55 -25.69
C THR A 14 23.61 -32.37 -24.21
N GLY A 15 22.57 -32.31 -23.39
CA GLY A 15 22.65 -32.58 -21.95
C GLY A 15 21.27 -32.74 -21.32
N ALA A 16 20.65 -33.92 -21.51
CA ALA A 16 19.43 -34.32 -20.84
C ALA A 16 19.66 -34.60 -19.34
N THR A 17 18.55 -34.53 -18.58
CA THR A 17 18.39 -34.63 -17.12
C THR A 17 18.84 -35.97 -16.50
N PRO A 18 18.97 -36.04 -15.15
CA PRO A 18 17.87 -36.67 -14.41
C PRO A 18 17.49 -35.99 -13.07
N ALA A 19 16.29 -36.35 -12.62
CA ALA A 19 15.60 -35.92 -11.40
C ALA A 19 16.25 -36.44 -10.10
N SER A 20 16.00 -35.75 -8.98
CA SER A 20 15.84 -36.39 -7.66
C SER A 20 15.04 -35.50 -6.69
N TYR A 21 13.92 -36.09 -6.30
CA TYR A 21 12.95 -35.88 -5.23
C TYR A 21 13.62 -35.75 -3.85
N ALA A 22 13.12 -34.85 -2.99
CA ALA A 22 12.72 -35.21 -1.61
C ALA A 22 12.17 -34.01 -0.84
N SER A 23 11.04 -34.28 -0.21
CA SER A 23 10.24 -33.50 0.72
C SER A 23 11.02 -33.08 1.97
N SER A 24 10.82 -31.85 2.46
CA SER A 24 11.07 -31.52 3.86
C SER A 24 9.74 -31.15 4.53
N ALA A 25 9.18 -32.14 5.23
CA ALA A 25 8.08 -32.00 6.17
C ALA A 25 8.67 -31.96 7.61
N PRO A 26 7.88 -31.58 8.63
CA PRO A 26 8.34 -30.83 9.79
C PRO A 26 8.96 -31.71 10.89
N ALA A 27 9.89 -31.12 11.64
CA ALA A 27 10.43 -31.68 12.87
C ALA A 27 9.34 -31.74 13.96
N HIS A 28 8.94 -32.96 14.33
CA HIS A 28 8.24 -33.25 15.59
C HIS A 28 9.19 -34.04 16.49
N SER A 29 9.77 -33.36 17.47
CA SER A 29 10.46 -33.96 18.62
C SER A 29 9.91 -33.28 19.86
N GLY A 30 9.41 -33.95 20.89
CA GLY A 30 9.29 -35.38 21.15
C GLY A 30 8.76 -35.56 22.56
N GLY A 31 8.67 -36.82 22.97
CA GLY A 31 8.70 -37.21 24.39
C GLY A 31 7.38 -37.14 25.14
N GLY A 32 6.49 -38.09 24.86
CA GLY A 32 5.51 -38.54 25.84
C GLY A 32 6.21 -39.30 26.96
N GLY A 33 6.24 -38.69 28.15
CA GLY A 33 6.69 -39.29 29.40
C GLY A 33 5.60 -39.10 30.46
N ASN A 34 4.88 -40.18 30.69
CA ASN A 34 3.93 -40.49 31.74
C ASN A 34 4.31 -40.02 33.15
N ASN A 35 3.67 -38.94 33.63
CA ASN A 35 3.60 -38.60 35.06
C ASN A 35 2.14 -38.56 35.51
N LEU A 36 1.55 -39.74 35.75
CA LEU A 36 0.20 -39.89 36.34
C LEU A 36 0.18 -39.60 37.87
N LEU A 37 1.21 -38.93 38.38
CA LEU A 37 1.44 -38.67 39.81
C LEU A 37 1.36 -37.17 40.15
N ASP A 38 1.02 -36.32 39.18
CA ASP A 38 0.98 -34.84 39.31
C ASP A 38 -0.46 -34.28 39.22
N LEU A 39 -1.48 -35.15 39.24
CA LEU A 39 -2.91 -34.78 39.12
C LEU A 39 -3.60 -34.57 40.48
N MET A 40 -2.84 -34.57 41.58
CA MET A 40 -3.40 -34.46 42.95
C MET A 40 -2.96 -33.21 43.71
N ASP A 41 -2.19 -32.31 43.08
CA ASP A 41 -1.86 -31.02 43.69
C ASP A 41 -2.72 -29.90 43.10
N ASP A 42 -3.52 -29.35 43.98
CA ASP A 42 -4.55 -28.34 43.84
C ASP A 42 -3.91 -26.96 43.56
N GLU A 43 -3.82 -26.57 42.29
CA GLU A 43 -3.50 -25.18 41.92
C GLU A 43 -4.48 -24.67 40.84
N PRO A 44 -5.24 -23.58 41.12
CA PRO A 44 -6.17 -23.03 40.14
C PRO A 44 -5.40 -22.42 38.97
N ALA A 45 -5.58 -23.00 37.79
CA ALA A 45 -4.98 -22.58 36.53
C ALA A 45 -5.04 -21.05 36.30
N PRO A 46 -3.95 -20.42 35.81
CA PRO A 46 -4.04 -19.03 35.38
C PRO A 46 -5.01 -18.95 34.21
N VAL A 47 -6.10 -18.21 34.41
CA VAL A 47 -7.08 -17.87 33.38
C VAL A 47 -6.35 -17.32 32.14
N ALA A 48 -6.41 -18.08 31.05
CA ALA A 48 -5.86 -17.68 29.77
C ALA A 48 -6.44 -16.31 29.40
N ALA A 49 -5.58 -15.30 29.32
CA ALA A 49 -5.93 -14.00 28.79
C ALA A 49 -6.58 -14.17 27.41
N PRO A 50 -7.66 -13.44 27.09
CA PRO A 50 -8.26 -13.52 25.77
C PRO A 50 -7.19 -13.13 24.75
N ALA A 51 -6.82 -14.07 23.89
CA ALA A 51 -5.96 -13.82 22.75
C ALA A 51 -6.55 -12.63 21.99
N ALA A 52 -5.82 -11.51 22.01
CA ALA A 52 -6.18 -10.34 21.24
C ALA A 52 -6.36 -10.80 19.80
N ARG A 53 -7.60 -10.79 19.34
CA ARG A 53 -7.99 -11.15 17.98
C ARG A 53 -7.28 -10.15 17.09
N ALA A 54 -6.12 -10.53 16.56
CA ALA A 54 -5.39 -9.73 15.60
C ALA A 54 -6.36 -9.52 14.44
N ALA A 55 -6.97 -8.33 14.38
CA ALA A 55 -7.71 -7.92 13.22
C ALA A 55 -6.71 -7.99 12.08
N SER A 56 -6.88 -8.98 11.20
CA SER A 56 -6.10 -9.09 9.98
C SER A 56 -6.29 -7.78 9.24
N ALA A 57 -5.28 -6.90 9.31
CA ALA A 57 -5.28 -5.62 8.60
C ALA A 57 -5.30 -5.94 7.11
N GLN A 58 -6.49 -5.95 6.53
CA GLN A 58 -6.69 -6.21 5.12
C GLN A 58 -6.02 -5.07 4.34
N ALA A 59 -5.15 -5.41 3.39
CA ALA A 59 -4.42 -4.41 2.61
C ALA A 59 -5.42 -3.43 1.97
N PRO A 60 -5.13 -2.11 1.97
CA PRO A 60 -6.04 -1.11 1.44
C PRO A 60 -6.38 -1.39 -0.04
N LYS A 61 -7.67 -1.43 -0.36
CA LYS A 61 -8.11 -1.57 -1.76
C LYS A 61 -7.89 -0.23 -2.48
N LEU A 62 -6.91 -0.18 -3.37
CA LEU A 62 -6.66 0.99 -4.21
C LEU A 62 -7.80 1.19 -5.21
N LEU A 63 -8.37 2.40 -5.26
CA LEU A 63 -9.42 2.80 -6.19
C LEU A 63 -8.81 3.56 -7.37
N PRO A 64 -9.31 3.39 -8.61
CA PRO A 64 -8.86 4.20 -9.73
C PRO A 64 -9.25 5.67 -9.49
N LEU A 65 -8.25 6.55 -9.35
CA LEU A 65 -8.44 7.98 -9.12
C LEU A 65 -8.33 8.78 -10.43
N VAL A 66 -7.41 8.38 -11.31
CA VAL A 66 -7.12 9.05 -12.58
C VAL A 66 -6.89 8.00 -13.67
N SER A 67 -7.62 8.11 -14.78
CA SER A 67 -7.35 7.32 -15.99
C SER A 67 -6.20 7.92 -16.78
N ALA A 68 -5.52 7.11 -17.60
CA ALA A 68 -4.42 7.59 -18.44
C ALA A 68 -4.85 8.74 -19.36
N GLU A 69 -6.09 8.76 -19.85
CA GLU A 69 -6.61 9.84 -20.68
C GLU A 69 -6.71 11.17 -19.92
N ALA A 70 -7.26 11.14 -18.69
CA ALA A 70 -7.42 12.33 -17.87
C ALA A 70 -6.09 12.84 -17.28
N GLY A 71 -5.14 11.94 -17.06
CA GLY A 71 -3.82 12.26 -16.50
C GLY A 71 -2.72 12.50 -17.54
N HIS A 72 -3.08 12.78 -18.79
CA HIS A 72 -2.13 13.02 -19.89
C HIS A 72 -1.09 11.89 -20.06
N GLY A 73 -1.57 10.65 -20.01
CA GLY A 73 -0.79 9.42 -20.07
C GLY A 73 -0.30 8.90 -18.72
N ILE A 74 -0.63 9.56 -17.60
CA ILE A 74 -0.42 9.01 -16.25
C ILE A 74 -1.74 8.48 -15.72
N SER A 75 -1.76 7.24 -15.25
CA SER A 75 -2.88 6.71 -14.46
C SER A 75 -2.50 6.58 -12.99
N ILE A 76 -3.47 6.80 -12.12
CA ILE A 76 -3.29 6.75 -10.66
C ILE A 76 -4.42 5.94 -10.07
N SER A 77 -4.06 4.92 -9.29
CA SER A 77 -4.97 4.32 -8.31
C SER A 77 -4.48 4.62 -6.91
N GLY A 78 -5.38 4.77 -5.95
CA GLY A 78 -5.01 5.14 -4.60
C GLY A 78 -6.10 4.93 -3.58
N ALA A 79 -5.72 4.97 -2.31
CA ALA A 79 -6.63 4.94 -1.17
C ALA A 79 -6.05 5.78 -0.02
N LEU A 80 -6.93 6.41 0.74
CA LEU A 80 -6.57 7.00 2.02
C LEU A 80 -6.45 5.90 3.07
N VAL A 81 -5.38 5.97 3.85
CA VAL A 81 -5.08 5.03 4.92
C VAL A 81 -4.78 5.82 6.18
N LYS A 82 -5.28 5.36 7.32
CA LYS A 82 -4.99 5.96 8.60
C LYS A 82 -4.34 4.92 9.51
N ASN A 83 -3.05 5.10 9.78
CA ASN A 83 -2.26 4.21 10.63
C ASN A 83 -1.77 5.01 11.84
N ASN A 84 -2.03 4.51 13.06
CA ASN A 84 -1.59 5.15 14.30
C ASN A 84 -1.94 6.65 14.39
N GLY A 85 -3.11 7.03 13.86
CA GLY A 85 -3.55 8.43 13.83
C GLY A 85 -2.94 9.29 12.70
N GLN A 86 -1.96 8.79 11.96
CA GLN A 86 -1.41 9.47 10.79
C GLN A 86 -2.16 9.06 9.53
N MET A 87 -2.58 10.05 8.74
CA MET A 87 -3.26 9.85 7.47
C MET A 87 -2.21 9.83 6.35
N SER A 88 -2.32 8.89 5.42
CA SER A 88 -1.54 8.86 4.18
C SER A 88 -2.44 8.58 2.98
N LEU A 89 -2.04 9.09 1.81
CA LEU A 89 -2.59 8.70 0.52
C LEU A 89 -1.61 7.72 -0.11
N GLU A 90 -1.97 6.43 -0.11
CA GLU A 90 -1.22 5.39 -0.80
C GLU A 90 -1.63 5.40 -2.27
N MET A 91 -0.65 5.43 -3.17
CA MET A 91 -0.87 5.53 -4.61
C MET A 91 -0.04 4.51 -5.38
N HIS A 92 -0.60 4.02 -6.47
CA HIS A 92 0.07 3.29 -7.52
C HIS A 92 -0.08 4.08 -8.82
N ILE A 93 1.06 4.49 -9.38
CA ILE A 93 1.17 5.40 -10.51
C ILE A 93 1.75 4.61 -11.68
N THR A 94 1.09 4.65 -12.84
CA THR A 94 1.58 4.04 -14.08
C THR A 94 1.81 5.12 -15.13
N ASN A 95 2.96 5.08 -15.81
CA ASN A 95 3.30 6.00 -16.88
C ASN A 95 3.10 5.34 -18.24
N SER A 96 2.23 5.92 -19.07
CA SER A 96 2.01 5.56 -20.47
C SER A 96 2.49 6.64 -21.45
N THR A 97 3.21 7.67 -20.96
CA THR A 97 3.86 8.68 -21.80
C THR A 97 5.26 8.24 -22.23
N ALA A 98 5.77 8.80 -23.34
CA ALA A 98 7.13 8.52 -23.80
C ALA A 98 8.21 9.09 -22.85
N THR A 99 7.90 10.17 -22.12
CA THR A 99 8.83 10.83 -21.21
C THR A 99 8.83 10.13 -19.85
N PRO A 100 9.99 9.69 -19.33
CA PRO A 100 10.06 9.12 -17.98
C PRO A 100 9.63 10.12 -16.90
N VAL A 101 8.93 9.63 -15.88
CA VAL A 101 8.43 10.46 -14.76
C VAL A 101 9.28 10.21 -13.52
N GLN A 102 10.01 11.22 -13.05
CA GLN A 102 10.84 11.12 -11.84
C GLN A 102 10.16 11.72 -10.60
N SER A 103 9.35 12.76 -10.81
CA SER A 103 8.72 13.50 -9.72
C SER A 103 7.40 14.13 -10.16
N LEU A 104 6.46 14.17 -9.21
CA LEU A 104 5.17 14.80 -9.33
C LEU A 104 5.02 15.82 -8.21
N ALA A 105 4.33 16.93 -8.47
CA ALA A 105 3.90 17.84 -7.42
C ALA A 105 2.39 17.73 -7.25
N ILE A 106 1.93 17.61 -6.01
CA ILE A 106 0.52 17.52 -5.66
C ILE A 106 0.08 18.75 -4.86
N GLN A 107 -1.12 19.23 -5.17
CA GLN A 107 -1.78 20.30 -4.46
C GLN A 107 -3.21 19.87 -4.14
N LEU A 108 -3.62 20.03 -2.89
CA LEU A 108 -4.98 19.79 -2.45
C LEU A 108 -5.70 21.14 -2.34
N ASN A 109 -6.97 21.18 -2.72
CA ASN A 109 -7.84 22.30 -2.38
C ASN A 109 -8.22 22.24 -0.89
N LYS A 110 -8.72 23.37 -0.37
CA LYS A 110 -9.35 23.37 0.94
C LYS A 110 -10.51 22.39 0.95
N ASN A 111 -10.59 21.58 1.99
CA ASN A 111 -11.54 20.48 2.10
C ASN A 111 -12.17 20.43 3.49
N ALA A 112 -13.28 19.72 3.63
CA ALA A 112 -14.01 19.58 4.89
C ALA A 112 -13.18 18.95 6.04
N PHE A 113 -12.08 18.28 5.73
CA PHE A 113 -11.23 17.59 6.72
C PHE A 113 -9.99 18.41 7.12
N GLY A 114 -9.74 19.55 6.46
CA GLY A 114 -8.55 20.36 6.66
C GLY A 114 -7.25 19.65 6.25
N LEU A 115 -7.31 18.60 5.44
CA LEU A 115 -6.15 17.80 5.07
C LEU A 115 -5.27 18.52 4.05
N ALA A 116 -3.96 18.46 4.28
CA ALA A 116 -2.93 19.02 3.43
C ALA A 116 -1.78 18.00 3.27
N PRO A 117 -1.05 18.01 2.13
CA PRO A 117 0.19 17.26 2.00
C PRO A 117 1.21 17.71 3.05
N SER A 118 1.82 16.75 3.75
CA SER A 118 2.99 17.02 4.61
C SER A 118 4.20 17.46 3.76
N ASN A 119 4.34 16.88 2.57
CA ASN A 119 5.29 17.30 1.55
C ASN A 119 4.59 17.29 0.18
N PRO A 120 4.51 18.43 -0.55
CA PRO A 120 3.78 18.50 -1.81
C PRO A 120 4.51 17.83 -2.98
N GLN A 121 5.74 17.34 -2.80
CA GLN A 121 6.50 16.67 -3.85
C GLN A 121 6.53 15.15 -3.63
N ILE A 122 6.14 14.41 -4.66
CA ILE A 122 6.23 12.96 -4.73
C ILE A 122 7.45 12.64 -5.60
N ASN A 123 8.49 12.09 -4.98
CA ASN A 123 9.71 11.68 -5.68
C ASN A 123 9.75 10.15 -5.74
N PHE A 124 10.02 9.61 -6.91
CA PHE A 124 10.23 8.17 -7.07
C PHE A 124 11.72 7.85 -6.89
N SER A 125 12.05 6.66 -6.38
CA SER A 125 13.45 6.22 -6.28
C SER A 125 14.08 6.01 -7.66
N ASN A 126 13.26 5.60 -8.62
CA ASN A 126 13.62 5.34 -10.00
C ASN A 126 12.61 6.05 -10.90
N SER A 127 13.06 6.60 -12.02
CA SER A 127 12.14 7.18 -13.01
C SER A 127 11.18 6.13 -13.53
N ILE A 128 9.89 6.45 -13.58
CA ILE A 128 8.85 5.58 -14.13
C ILE A 128 8.90 5.70 -15.66
N SER A 129 9.46 4.69 -16.33
CA SER A 129 9.51 4.59 -17.79
C SER A 129 8.13 4.31 -18.40
N ASN A 130 8.01 4.44 -19.72
CA ASN A 130 6.79 4.08 -20.44
C ASN A 130 6.38 2.62 -20.17
N GLY A 131 5.11 2.38 -19.87
CA GLY A 131 4.57 1.07 -19.49
C GLY A 131 4.93 0.60 -18.08
N SER A 132 5.74 1.35 -17.33
CA SER A 132 6.16 0.98 -15.98
C SER A 132 5.28 1.66 -14.91
N SER A 133 5.40 1.17 -13.67
CA SER A 133 4.67 1.72 -12.53
C SER A 133 5.54 1.83 -11.28
N ALA A 134 5.12 2.68 -10.34
CA ALA A 134 5.71 2.80 -9.02
C ALA A 134 4.63 3.07 -7.97
N THR A 135 4.93 2.74 -6.73
CA THR A 135 4.09 3.09 -5.58
C THR A 135 4.65 4.33 -4.87
N ALA A 136 3.76 5.12 -4.28
CA ALA A 136 4.13 6.27 -3.46
C ALA A 136 3.16 6.41 -2.29
N SER A 137 3.69 6.79 -1.14
CA SER A 137 2.92 7.15 0.04
C SER A 137 3.07 8.66 0.30
N LEU A 138 1.95 9.37 0.34
CA LEU A 138 1.91 10.79 0.63
C LEU A 138 1.30 11.01 2.02
N GLY A 139 2.12 11.39 3.00
CA GLY A 139 1.62 11.75 4.33
C GLY A 139 0.74 13.00 4.29
N LEU A 140 -0.38 12.97 5.00
CA LEU A 140 -1.35 14.05 5.10
C LEU A 140 -1.47 14.55 6.55
N VAL A 141 -1.59 15.87 6.70
CA VAL A 141 -1.74 16.54 8.00
C VAL A 141 -2.97 17.44 7.99
N ALA A 142 -3.70 17.47 9.11
CA ALA A 142 -4.82 18.38 9.27
C ALA A 142 -4.31 19.77 9.70
N THR A 143 -4.69 20.81 8.97
CA THR A 143 -4.32 22.20 9.26
C THR A 143 -5.56 23.11 9.19
N PRO A 144 -5.72 24.09 10.11
CA PRO A 144 -6.87 24.99 10.12
C PRO A 144 -7.03 25.81 8.82
N GLN A 145 -5.92 26.14 8.15
CA GLN A 145 -5.92 26.95 6.92
C GLN A 145 -6.55 26.21 5.73
N MET A 146 -6.46 24.88 5.74
CA MET A 146 -7.00 24.01 4.70
C MET A 146 -8.44 23.56 4.98
N HIS A 147 -8.96 23.86 6.17
CA HIS A 147 -10.32 23.50 6.54
C HIS A 147 -11.35 24.38 5.83
N ASN A 148 -12.26 23.76 5.09
CA ASN A 148 -13.41 24.41 4.47
C ASN A 148 -14.70 23.66 4.84
N PRO A 149 -15.43 24.10 5.87
CA PRO A 149 -16.63 23.40 6.35
C PRO A 149 -17.81 23.47 5.36
N ALA A 150 -17.76 24.35 4.35
CA ALA A 150 -18.79 24.45 3.32
C ALA A 150 -18.59 23.48 2.15
N ASP A 151 -17.48 22.72 2.14
CA ASP A 151 -17.21 21.72 1.11
C ASP A 151 -18.08 20.48 1.29
N VAL A 152 -18.93 20.20 0.28
CA VAL A 152 -19.88 19.06 0.26
C VAL A 152 -19.47 17.97 -0.73
N SER A 153 -18.25 18.04 -1.28
CA SER A 153 -17.80 17.13 -2.35
C SER A 153 -17.62 15.68 -1.90
N GLY A 154 -17.64 15.39 -0.59
CA GLY A 154 -17.47 14.03 -0.05
C GLY A 154 -16.07 13.44 -0.31
N GLY A 155 -15.12 14.27 -0.76
CA GLY A 155 -13.76 13.89 -1.09
C GLY A 155 -12.81 15.08 -0.98
N ILE A 156 -11.60 14.92 -1.48
CA ILE A 156 -10.59 15.96 -1.54
C ILE A 156 -10.25 16.21 -3.00
N GLN A 157 -10.56 17.41 -3.48
CA GLN A 157 -10.12 17.85 -4.80
C GLN A 157 -8.61 18.09 -4.79
N ALA A 158 -7.93 17.53 -5.78
CA ALA A 158 -6.50 17.61 -5.91
C ALA A 158 -6.08 17.90 -7.36
N ALA A 159 -4.90 18.49 -7.50
CA ALA A 159 -4.20 18.67 -8.75
C ALA A 159 -2.83 18.01 -8.64
N ILE A 160 -2.41 17.32 -9.70
CA ILE A 160 -1.03 16.87 -9.86
C ILE A 160 -0.41 17.56 -11.06
N LYS A 161 0.81 18.07 -10.87
CA LYS A 161 1.70 18.54 -11.92
C LYS A 161 2.80 17.52 -12.15
N ASN A 162 2.94 17.06 -13.38
CA ASN A 162 4.11 16.30 -13.80
C ASN A 162 5.28 17.27 -14.00
N LEU A 163 6.35 17.11 -13.21
CA LEU A 163 7.48 18.05 -13.25
C LEU A 163 8.36 17.89 -14.50
N ALA A 164 8.32 16.73 -15.16
CA ALA A 164 9.06 16.50 -16.41
C ALA A 164 8.36 17.13 -17.62
N SER A 165 7.03 17.01 -17.72
CA SER A 165 6.26 17.51 -18.87
C SER A 165 5.53 18.83 -18.63
N ASN A 166 5.48 19.32 -17.39
CA ASN A 166 4.71 20.48 -16.93
C ASN A 166 3.18 20.38 -17.09
N ASN A 167 2.64 19.24 -17.51
CA ASN A 167 1.20 19.02 -17.57
C ASN A 167 0.59 18.96 -16.17
N VAL A 168 -0.61 19.52 -16.03
CA VAL A 168 -1.40 19.52 -14.79
C VAL A 168 -2.72 18.81 -15.05
N PHE A 169 -3.09 17.90 -14.17
CA PHE A 169 -4.39 17.23 -14.20
C PHE A 169 -5.04 17.24 -12.82
N TYR A 170 -6.37 17.18 -12.82
CA TYR A 170 -7.19 17.31 -11.62
C TYR A 170 -7.98 16.04 -11.36
N PHE A 171 -8.20 15.74 -10.08
CA PHE A 171 -8.93 14.55 -9.66
C PHE A 171 -9.52 14.74 -8.27
N ASN A 172 -10.37 13.79 -7.86
CA ASN A 172 -10.97 13.76 -6.54
C ASN A 172 -10.53 12.50 -5.80
N ILE A 173 -10.07 12.67 -4.57
CA ILE A 173 -9.73 11.58 -3.67
C ILE A 173 -10.97 11.29 -2.82
N PRO A 174 -11.63 10.13 -2.97
CA PRO A 174 -12.77 9.78 -2.13
C PRO A 174 -12.33 9.60 -0.67
N VAL A 175 -13.08 10.15 0.27
CA VAL A 175 -12.80 10.02 1.71
C VAL A 175 -13.87 9.13 2.34
N SER A 176 -13.49 7.91 2.74
CA SER A 176 -14.37 7.02 3.49
C SER A 176 -14.41 7.42 4.96
N LEU A 177 -15.61 7.51 5.55
CA LEU A 177 -15.79 7.80 6.98
C LEU A 177 -15.03 6.79 7.87
N GLU A 178 -14.95 5.53 7.45
CA GLU A 178 -14.18 4.50 8.15
C GLU A 178 -12.72 4.90 8.35
N VAL A 179 -12.08 5.50 7.34
CA VAL A 179 -10.67 5.92 7.41
C VAL A 179 -10.52 7.15 8.31
N VAL A 180 -11.48 8.08 8.26
CA VAL A 180 -11.47 9.28 9.12
C VAL A 180 -11.62 8.89 10.59
N PHE A 181 -12.54 7.97 10.89
CA PHE A 181 -12.86 7.50 12.24
C PHE A 181 -12.09 6.26 12.69
N ALA A 182 -11.23 5.69 11.83
CA ALA A 182 -10.39 4.55 12.19
C ALA A 182 -9.65 4.88 13.49
N ALA A 183 -10.02 4.14 14.54
CA ALA A 183 -9.50 4.32 15.88
C ALA A 183 -8.02 3.93 15.86
N GLY A 184 -7.14 4.82 16.32
CA GLY A 184 -5.75 4.47 16.55
C GLY A 184 -5.68 3.53 17.75
N ALA A 185 -5.67 2.22 17.50
CA ALA A 185 -5.61 1.15 18.51
C ALA A 185 -6.77 1.17 19.54
N PRO A 186 -7.10 0.03 20.19
CA PRO A 186 -8.15 0.02 21.19
C PRO A 186 -7.76 0.96 22.33
N VAL A 187 -8.62 1.93 22.61
CA VAL A 187 -8.67 2.56 23.93
C VAL A 187 -8.77 1.42 24.94
N GLY A 188 -7.69 1.19 25.69
CA GLY A 188 -7.65 0.21 26.75
C GLY A 188 -8.85 0.45 27.66
N GLY A 189 -9.62 -0.60 27.90
CA GLY A 189 -10.80 -0.58 28.77
C GLY A 189 -10.41 -0.20 30.20
N GLY A 190 -10.30 1.10 30.45
CA GLY A 190 -10.35 1.69 31.79
C GLY A 190 -11.82 1.83 32.15
N GLY A 191 -12.24 1.04 33.13
CA GLY A 191 -13.64 0.82 33.48
C GLY A 191 -14.48 2.08 33.65
N LEU A 192 -15.70 2.00 33.13
CA LEU A 192 -16.83 2.76 33.62
C LEU A 192 -17.15 2.23 35.03
N ALA A 193 -16.45 2.73 36.05
CA ALA A 193 -16.90 2.61 37.42
C ALA A 193 -18.09 3.56 37.59
N ALA A 194 -19.30 3.01 37.48
CA ALA A 194 -20.51 3.66 37.92
C ALA A 194 -20.40 3.92 39.44
N ALA A 195 -20.59 5.19 39.82
CA ALA A 195 -20.84 5.59 41.20
C ALA A 195 -22.33 5.52 41.51
#